data_AF-A0A964HAR7-F1
#
_entry.id   AF-A0A964HAR7-F1
#
_cell.length_a   1.000
_cell.length_b   1.000
_cell.length_c   1.000
_cell.angle_alpha   90.00
_cell.angle_beta   90.00
_cell.angle_gamma   90.00
#
_symmetry.space_group_name_H-M   'P 1'
#
loop_
_entity.id
_entity.type
_entity.pdbx_description
1 polymer ?
#
loop_
_entity_poly.entity_id
_entity_poly.type
_entity_poly.pdbx_seq_one_letter_code
_entity_poly.pdbx_strand_id
1 'polypeptide(L)' 'MLKETKIRLAVGAGVFLAALLVYLRTMAPTTSFWDCGGFITASYVLGIPHPPGYPL' A
#
# COMPACT_ATOMS: atom_id res chain seq x y z
N MET A 1 -3.39 -16.38 28.95
CA MET A 1 -3.04 -15.10 28.29
C MET A 1 -2.19 -15.29 27.02
N LEU A 2 -1.00 -15.92 27.06
CA LEU A 2 -0.15 -16.04 25.84
C LEU A 2 -0.81 -16.76 24.65
N LYS A 3 -1.63 -17.78 24.89
CA LYS A 3 -2.28 -18.56 23.82
C LYS A 3 -3.22 -17.70 22.97
N GLU A 4 -4.05 -16.88 23.62
CA GLU A 4 -4.94 -15.92 22.96
C GLU A 4 -4.17 -14.91 22.11
N THR A 5 -3.05 -14.38 22.63
CA THR A 5 -2.18 -13.46 21.87
C THR A 5 -1.61 -14.11 20.61
N LYS A 6 -1.16 -15.37 20.70
CA LYS A 6 -0.64 -16.12 19.54
C LYS A 6 -1.72 -16.35 18.49
N ILE A 7 -2.94 -16.68 18.91
CA ILE A 7 -4.09 -16.87 18.01
C ILE A 7 -4.43 -15.55 17.30
N ARG A 8 -4.50 -14.43 18.03
CA ARG A 8 -4.76 -13.10 17.44
C ARG A 8 -3.69 -12.71 16.43
N LEU A 9 -2.41 -12.97 16.73
CA LEU A 9 -1.31 -12.68 15.82
C LEU A 9 -1.38 -13.55 14.56
N ALA A 10 -1.70 -14.85 14.70
CA ALA A 10 -1.85 -15.76 13.57
C ALA A 10 -3.00 -15.37 12.65
N VAL A 11 -4.16 -15.01 13.23
CA VAL A 11 -5.32 -14.52 12.46
C VAL A 11 -4.98 -13.20 11.77
N GLY A 12 -4.36 -12.25 12.48
CA GLY A 12 -3.94 -10.97 11.90
C GLY A 12 -2.95 -11.14 10.74
N ALA A 13 -1.95 -12.00 10.91
CA ALA A 13 -1.00 -12.35 9.85
C ALA A 13 -1.70 -13.00 8.65
N GLY A 14 -2.66 -13.90 8.90
CA GLY A 14 -3.47 -14.53 7.84
C GLY A 14 -4.27 -13.50 7.03
N VAL A 15 -4.95 -12.56 7.70
CA VAL A 15 -5.70 -11.48 7.04
C VAL A 15 -4.77 -10.57 6.24
N PHE A 16 -3.63 -10.19 6.82
CA PHE A 16 -2.63 -9.37 6.13
C PHE A 16 -2.12 -10.05 4.85
N LEU A 17 -1.74 -11.32 4.93
CA LEU A 17 -1.25 -12.08 3.77
C LEU A 17 -2.34 -12.23 2.70
N ALA A 18 -3.58 -12.49 3.09
CA ALA A 18 -4.69 -12.58 2.14
C ALA A 18 -4.91 -11.25 1.40
N ALA A 19 -4.95 -10.12 2.12
CA ALA A 19 -5.09 -8.79 1.53
C ALA A 19 -3.90 -8.44 0.62
N LEU A 20 -2.68 -8.75 1.04
CA LEU A 20 -1.46 -8.53 0.26
C LEU A 20 -1.47 -9.35 -1.05
N LEU A 21 -1.90 -10.61 -0.99
CA LEU A 21 -2.01 -11.45 -2.18
C LEU A 21 -3.03 -10.91 -3.18
N VAL A 22 -4.19 -10.46 -2.71
CA VAL A 22 -5.18 -9.81 -3.57
C VAL A 22 -4.58 -8.57 -4.21
N TYR A 23 -3.95 -7.69 -3.42
CA TYR A 23 -3.29 -6.49 -3.93
C TYR A 23 -2.25 -6.80 -5.02
N LEU A 24 -1.33 -7.74 -4.77
CA LEU A 24 -0.29 -8.12 -5.73
C LEU A 24 -0.87 -8.74 -7.01
N ARG A 25 -2.04 -9.39 -6.93
CA ARG A 25 -2.73 -9.96 -8.09
C ARG A 25 -3.50 -8.92 -8.90
N THR A 26 -3.97 -7.85 -8.26
CA THR A 26 -4.81 -6.83 -8.91
C THR A 26 -4.08 -5.52 -9.19
N MET A 27 -2.84 -5.34 -8.71
CA MET A 27 -2.05 -4.15 -8.98
C MET A 27 -1.82 -3.96 -10.47
N ALA A 28 -1.84 -2.70 -10.92
CA ALA A 28 -1.55 -2.38 -12.31
C ALA A 28 -0.11 -2.80 -12.67
N PRO A 29 0.13 -3.35 -13.87
CA PRO A 29 1.46 -3.80 -14.28
C PRO A 29 2.43 -2.65 -14.55
N THR A 30 1.92 -1.42 -14.72
CA THR A 30 2.71 -0.22 -14.99
C THR A 30 2.16 0.97 -14.21
N THR A 31 2.93 2.05 -14.15
CA THR A 31 2.55 3.29 -13.48
C THR A 31 1.35 3.95 -14.17
N SER A 32 0.36 4.37 -13.39
CA SER A 32 -0.78 5.14 -13.91
C SER A 32 -0.32 6.51 -14.41
N PHE A 33 -0.99 7.02 -15.44
CA PHE A 33 -0.66 8.30 -16.10
C PHE A 33 -0.89 9.54 -15.22
N TRP A 34 -1.63 9.40 -14.12
CA TRP A 34 -2.05 10.53 -13.29
C TRP A 34 -0.99 10.87 -12.23
N ASP A 35 -1.33 10.76 -10.94
CA ASP A 35 -0.45 11.23 -9.87
C ASP A 35 0.77 10.33 -9.59
N CYS A 36 0.83 9.11 -10.14
CA CYS A 36 1.95 8.19 -9.90
C CYS A 36 3.30 8.77 -10.34
N GLY A 37 3.38 9.38 -11.52
CA GLY A 37 4.63 9.97 -12.03
C GLY A 37 5.09 11.17 -11.19
N GLY A 38 4.14 12.01 -10.76
CA GLY A 38 4.39 13.14 -9.88
C GLY A 38 4.97 12.70 -8.53
N PHE A 39 4.39 11.68 -7.91
CA PHE A 39 4.89 11.14 -6.64
C PHE A 39 6.24 10.43 -6.77
N ILE A 40 6.48 9.69 -7.86
CA ILE A 40 7.78 9.06 -8.12
C ILE A 40 8.86 10.14 -8.26
N THR A 41 8.59 11.21 -9.02
CA THR A 41 9.54 12.30 -9.20
C THR A 41 9.80 13.05 -7.90
N ALA A 42 8.75 13.38 -7.14
CA ALA A 42 8.87 14.06 -5.85
C ALA A 42 9.69 13.23 -4.84
N SER A 43 9.47 11.91 -4.77
CA SER A 43 10.27 11.04 -3.90
C SER A 43 11.72 10.92 -4.35
N TYR A 44 11.98 10.90 -5.67
CA TYR A 44 13.33 10.85 -6.22
C TYR A 44 14.13 12.13 -5.93
N VAL A 45 13.52 13.31 -6.05
CA VAL A 45 14.19 14.60 -5.81
C VAL A 45 14.07 15.11 -4.37
N LEU A 46 13.42 14.35 -3.49
CA LEU A 46 13.07 14.78 -2.12
C LEU A 46 12.26 16.10 -2.10
N GLY A 47 11.42 16.28 -3.13
CA GLY A 47 10.62 17.48 -3.35
C GLY A 47 9.22 17.38 -2.74
N ILE A 48 8.53 18.52 -2.71
CA ILE A 48 7.13 18.61 -2.30
C ILE A 48 6.25 18.27 -3.52
N PRO A 49 5.37 17.25 -3.45
CA PRO A 49 4.48 16.94 -4.55
C PRO A 49 3.44 18.05 -4.77
N HIS A 50 2.91 18.15 -5.98
CA HIS A 50 1.78 19.05 -6.23
C HIS A 50 0.53 18.61 -5.45
N PRO A 51 -0.41 19.53 -5.14
CA PRO A 51 -1.67 19.16 -4.50
C PRO A 51 -2.41 18.11 -5.34
N PRO A 52 -2.90 17.01 -4.73
CA PRO A 52 -3.63 15.97 -5.45
C PRO A 52 -4.96 16.52 -5.97
N GLY A 53 -5.40 16.04 -7.13
CA GLY A 53 -6.70 16.37 -7.70
C GLY A 53 -7.87 15.57 -7.10
N TYR A 54 -7.57 14.58 -6.26
CA TYR A 54 -8.54 13.76 -5.54
C TYR A 54 -8.56 14.14 -4.04
N PRO A 55 -9.73 14.08 -3.38
CA PRO A 55 -9.81 14.31 -1.94
C PRO A 55 -9.04 13.21 -1.19
N LEU A 56 -8.26 13.63 -0.19
CA LEU A 56 -7.62 12.75 0.78
C LEU A 56 -8.58 12.48 1.95
#